data_AF-A0A3C1Q7X3-F1
#
_entry.id   AF-A0A3C1Q7X3-F1
#
_cell.length_a   1.000
_cell.length_b   1.000
_cell.length_c   1.000
_cell.angle_alpha   90.00
_cell.angle_beta   90.00
_cell.angle_gamma   90.00
#
_symmetry.space_group_name_H-M   'P 1'
#
loop_
_entity.id
_entity.type
_entity.pdbx_description
1 polymer ?
#
loop_
_entity_poly.entity_id
_entity_poly.type
_entity_poly.pdbx_seq_one_letter_code
_entity_poly.pdbx_strand_id
1 'polypeptide(L)'
;MLPHTIKAMLEISDGDCAAAAAAIAESPWSTRFRAVPYSSVGQTRGLMVGFRPSEVRVLDGKKEISTDRAIICVHNASLCSNGKYRALLNPEILTAG
;
A
#
# COMPACT_ATOMS: atom_id res chain seq x y z
N MET A 1 7.16 11.72 -9.10
CA MET A 1 7.48 12.08 -7.70
C MET A 1 6.30 11.66 -6.84
N LEU A 2 6.50 10.81 -5.82
CA LEU A 2 5.42 10.56 -4.85
C LEU A 2 5.14 11.90 -4.15
N PRO A 3 3.87 12.37 -4.10
CA PRO A 3 3.52 13.58 -3.36
C PRO A 3 4.07 13.51 -1.93
N HIS A 4 4.58 14.61 -1.43
CA HIS A 4 5.00 14.76 -0.02
C HIS A 4 3.88 14.33 0.94
N THR A 5 2.61 14.49 0.53
CA THR A 5 1.42 13.99 1.21
C THR A 5 1.42 12.48 1.41
N ILE A 6 1.87 11.70 0.42
CA ILE A 6 1.99 10.25 0.58
C ILE A 6 3.09 9.96 1.60
N LYS A 7 4.25 10.61 1.51
CA LYS A 7 5.37 10.37 2.44
C LYS A 7 5.00 10.63 3.91
N ALA A 8 4.30 11.72 4.19
CA ALA A 8 3.83 12.04 5.54
C ALA A 8 2.83 11.00 6.09
N MET A 9 2.00 10.41 5.23
CA MET A 9 1.10 9.31 5.60
C MET A 9 1.84 8.01 5.93
N LEU A 10 2.94 7.73 5.23
CA LEU A 10 3.77 6.54 5.47
C LEU A 10 4.48 6.58 6.82
N GLU A 11 4.67 7.77 7.39
CA GLU A 11 5.28 7.97 8.69
C GLU A 11 4.27 7.81 9.84
N ILE A 12 2.97 7.76 9.54
CA ILE A 12 1.92 7.48 10.53
C ILE A 12 1.95 5.98 10.84
N SER A 13 2.15 5.67 12.13
CA SER A 13 2.28 4.29 12.61
C SER A 13 1.04 3.45 12.32
N ASP A 14 1.27 2.13 12.17
CA ASP A 14 0.21 1.14 11.98
C ASP A 14 -0.84 1.26 13.09
N GLY A 15 -2.04 1.72 12.73
CA GLY A 15 -3.19 1.80 13.62
C GLY A 15 -3.89 3.16 13.68
N ASP A 16 -3.21 4.27 13.36
CA ASP A 16 -3.86 5.59 13.39
C ASP A 16 -4.40 6.00 12.02
N CYS A 17 -5.32 5.17 11.51
CA CYS A 17 -6.04 5.46 10.26
C CYS A 17 -6.84 6.77 10.33
N ALA A 18 -7.20 7.24 11.53
CA ALA A 18 -7.96 8.46 11.73
C ALA A 18 -7.07 9.70 11.51
N ALA A 19 -5.88 9.74 12.12
CA ALA A 19 -4.90 10.80 11.84
C ALA A 19 -4.48 10.80 10.38
N ALA A 20 -4.33 9.61 9.80
CA ALA A 20 -4.05 9.47 8.38
C ALA A 20 -5.16 10.10 7.51
N ALA A 21 -6.42 9.72 7.74
CA ALA A 21 -7.57 10.26 7.03
C ALA A 21 -7.69 11.79 7.18
N ALA A 22 -7.44 12.33 8.38
CA ALA A 22 -7.50 13.77 8.64
C ALA A 22 -6.47 14.56 7.81
N ALA A 23 -5.22 14.10 7.75
CA ALA A 23 -4.16 14.82 7.03
C ALA A 23 -4.27 14.74 5.49
N ILE A 24 -5.13 13.86 4.95
CA ILE A 24 -5.41 13.78 3.50
C ILE A 24 -6.79 14.28 3.12
N ALA A 25 -7.68 14.58 4.09
CA ALA A 25 -9.09 14.90 3.83
C ALA A 25 -9.26 16.07 2.84
N GLU A 26 -8.43 17.11 2.98
CA GLU A 26 -8.44 18.29 2.11
C GLU A 26 -7.55 18.14 0.86
N SER A 27 -6.89 17.00 0.71
CA SER A 27 -6.02 16.72 -0.42
C SER A 27 -6.81 16.20 -1.63
N PRO A 28 -6.43 16.54 -2.87
CA PRO A 28 -6.95 15.89 -4.07
C PRO A 28 -6.76 14.36 -4.06
N TRP A 29 -5.86 13.87 -3.22
CA TRP A 29 -5.56 12.46 -3.07
C TRP A 29 -6.54 11.71 -2.16
N SER A 30 -7.42 12.39 -1.42
CA SER A 30 -8.37 11.79 -0.46
C SER A 30 -9.17 10.63 -1.05
N THR A 31 -9.67 10.78 -2.29
CA THR A 31 -10.47 9.77 -3.01
C THR A 31 -9.68 8.51 -3.40
N ARG A 32 -8.35 8.58 -3.38
CA ARG A 32 -7.44 7.49 -3.74
C ARG A 32 -6.95 6.70 -2.53
N PHE A 33 -7.24 7.14 -1.32
CA PHE A 33 -6.91 6.39 -0.11
C PHE A 33 -8.06 5.48 0.32
N ARG A 34 -7.70 4.34 0.91
CA ARG A 34 -8.62 3.29 1.36
C ARG A 34 -8.17 2.77 2.71
N ALA A 35 -9.11 2.48 3.60
CA ALA A 35 -8.84 1.67 4.78
C ALA A 35 -8.86 0.19 4.37
N VAL A 36 -7.79 -0.54 4.66
CA VAL A 36 -7.60 -1.93 4.22
C VAL A 36 -7.48 -2.82 5.45
N PRO A 37 -8.46 -3.72 5.68
CA PRO A 37 -8.35 -4.69 6.75
C PRO A 37 -7.25 -5.72 6.41
N TYR A 38 -6.44 -6.06 7.40
CA TYR A 38 -5.43 -7.10 7.27
C TYR A 38 -5.41 -8.02 8.50
N SER A 39 -4.78 -9.17 8.34
CA SER A 39 -4.47 -10.08 9.43
C SER A 39 -3.03 -10.53 9.29
N SER A 40 -2.30 -10.53 10.40
CA SER A 40 -0.91 -10.97 10.46
C SER A 40 -0.75 -12.02 11.56
N VAL A 41 0.34 -12.77 11.51
CA VAL A 41 0.71 -13.71 12.55
C VAL A 41 0.91 -12.94 13.86
N GLY A 42 0.01 -13.14 14.83
CA GLY A 42 0.01 -12.43 16.10
C GLY A 42 -0.84 -11.16 16.15
N GLN A 43 -1.44 -10.71 15.04
CA GLN A 43 -2.35 -9.56 15.00
C GLN A 43 -3.61 -9.88 14.18
N THR A 44 -4.71 -10.07 14.88
CA THR A 44 -6.03 -10.30 14.29
C THR A 44 -6.78 -8.97 14.16
N ARG A 45 -7.41 -8.73 12.99
CA ARG A 45 -8.23 -7.54 12.69
C ARG A 45 -7.47 -6.20 12.66
N GLY A 46 -6.28 -6.19 12.06
CA GLY A 46 -5.56 -4.95 11.81
C GLY A 46 -6.21 -4.10 10.72
N LEU A 47 -5.97 -2.79 10.74
CA LEU A 47 -6.37 -1.86 9.68
C LEU A 47 -5.14 -1.07 9.21
N MET A 48 -4.97 -0.98 7.90
CA MET A 48 -3.90 -0.19 7.27
C MET A 48 -4.50 0.86 6.34
N VAL A 49 -3.71 1.90 6.09
CA VAL A 49 -3.99 2.87 5.03
C VAL A 49 -3.37 2.36 3.73
N GLY A 50 -4.22 2.22 2.72
CA GLY A 50 -3.84 1.83 1.37
C GLY A 50 -4.03 2.99 0.39
N PHE A 51 -3.18 3.05 -0.62
CA PHE A 51 -3.22 4.01 -1.72
C PHE A 51 -3.57 3.30 -3.03
N ARG A 52 -4.57 3.80 -3.75
CA ARG A 52 -4.93 3.35 -5.10
C ARG A 52 -4.26 4.23 -6.16
N PRO A 53 -3.15 3.78 -6.77
CA PRO A 53 -2.55 4.48 -7.90
C PRO A 53 -3.47 4.45 -9.12
N SER A 54 -3.14 5.26 -10.12
CA SER A 54 -3.77 5.17 -11.45
C SER A 54 -3.35 3.90 -12.21
N GLU A 55 -2.12 3.43 -11.98
CA GLU A 55 -1.57 2.23 -12.60
C GLU A 55 -0.43 1.68 -11.72
N VAL A 56 -0.32 0.35 -11.67
CA VAL A 56 0.82 -0.38 -11.15
C VAL A 56 1.43 -1.17 -12.30
N ARG A 57 2.76 -1.17 -12.39
CA ARG A 57 3.52 -1.97 -13.36
C ARG A 57 4.44 -2.92 -12.63
N VAL A 58 4.31 -4.21 -12.92
CA VAL A 58 5.11 -5.29 -12.36
C VAL A 58 6.01 -5.84 -13.46
N LEU A 59 7.32 -5.81 -13.22
CA LEU A 59 8.32 -6.41 -14.10
C LEU A 59 8.67 -7.80 -13.57
N ASP A 60 8.28 -8.83 -14.31
CA ASP A 60 8.63 -10.22 -14.06
C ASP A 60 9.58 -10.73 -15.16
N GLY A 61 10.88 -10.58 -14.93
CA GLY A 61 11.91 -10.85 -15.91
C GLY A 61 11.77 -9.97 -17.16
N LYS A 62 11.28 -10.56 -18.26
CA LYS A 62 11.03 -9.86 -19.54
C LYS A 62 9.56 -9.45 -19.74
N LYS A 63 8.66 -9.90 -18.84
CA LYS A 63 7.23 -9.59 -18.91
C LYS A 63 6.94 -8.35 -18.09
N GLU A 64 6.26 -7.37 -18.69
CA GLU A 64 5.68 -6.23 -17.97
C GLU A 64 4.18 -6.43 -17.89
N ILE A 65 3.63 -6.32 -16.68
CA ILE A 65 2.19 -6.46 -16.41
C ILE A 65 1.72 -5.15 -15.82
N SER A 66 0.69 -4.53 -16.41
CA SER A 66 0.09 -3.29 -15.90
C SER A 66 -1.34 -3.52 -15.43
N THR A 67 -1.72 -2.86 -14.33
CA THR A 67 -3.10 -2.90 -13.82
C THR A 67 -3.44 -1.62 -13.06
N ASP A 68 -4.67 -1.14 -13.19
CA ASP A 68 -5.25 -0.05 -12.40
C ASP A 68 -6.04 -0.56 -11.17
N ARG A 69 -6.15 -1.89 -11.02
CA ARG A 69 -6.86 -2.58 -9.95
C ARG A 69 -5.91 -3.06 -8.87
N ALA A 70 -5.19 -2.12 -8.27
CA ALA A 70 -4.28 -2.40 -7.16
C ALA A 70 -4.43 -1.35 -6.04
N ILE A 71 -4.22 -1.80 -4.81
CA ILE A 71 -4.07 -0.95 -3.64
C ILE A 71 -2.71 -1.25 -3.05
N ILE A 72 -1.89 -0.21 -2.87
CA ILE A 72 -0.56 -0.29 -2.28
C ILE A 72 -0.70 0.10 -0.82
N CYS A 73 -0.47 -0.84 0.08
CA CYS A 73 -0.29 -0.58 1.50
C CYS A 73 1.21 -0.50 1.80
N VAL A 74 1.60 0.33 2.75
CA VAL A 74 2.98 0.43 3.21
C VAL A 74 3.02 0.16 4.69
N HIS A 75 4.05 -0.56 5.09
CA HIS A 75 4.30 -0.98 6.46
C HIS A 75 5.77 -0.70 6.75
N ASN A 76 6.05 -0.06 7.88
CA ASN A 76 7.42 0.36 8.22
C ASN A 76 8.29 -0.78 8.77
N ALA A 77 7.70 -1.95 9.09
CA ALA A 77 8.49 -3.10 9.50
C ALA A 77 8.94 -3.95 8.31
N SER A 78 10.15 -4.50 8.42
CA SER A 78 10.68 -5.43 7.42
C SER A 78 9.88 -6.73 7.40
N LEU A 79 9.53 -7.20 6.20
CA LEU A 79 8.89 -8.50 6.00
C LEU A 79 9.84 -9.67 6.26
N CYS A 80 11.15 -9.45 6.12
CA CYS A 80 12.14 -10.48 6.35
C CYS A 80 13.40 -9.89 6.99
N SER A 81 13.92 -10.55 8.02
CA SER A 81 15.11 -10.11 8.74
C SER A 81 16.36 -10.02 7.86
N ASN A 82 16.42 -10.78 6.76
CA ASN A 82 17.53 -10.77 5.81
C ASN A 82 17.32 -9.84 4.59
N GLY A 83 16.20 -9.11 4.54
CA GLY A 83 15.89 -8.17 3.46
C GLY A 83 15.59 -8.78 2.08
N LYS A 84 15.55 -10.11 1.94
CA LYS A 84 15.25 -10.78 0.66
C LYS A 84 13.81 -10.54 0.20
N TYR A 85 12.89 -10.28 1.12
CA TYR A 85 11.49 -9.97 0.83
C TYR A 85 11.16 -8.59 1.36
N ARG A 86 10.69 -7.71 0.47
CA ARG A 86 10.39 -6.30 0.75
C ARG A 86 8.95 -5.90 0.46
N ALA A 87 8.19 -6.74 -0.22
CA ALA A 87 6.78 -6.53 -0.50
C ALA A 87 6.04 -7.87 -0.60
N LEU A 88 4.73 -7.82 -0.39
CA LEU A 88 3.80 -8.90 -0.70
C LEU A 88 2.99 -8.49 -1.94
N LEU A 89 2.91 -9.40 -2.92
CA LEU A 89 2.16 -9.19 -4.14
C LEU A 89 1.04 -10.24 -4.22
N ASN A 90 -0.20 -9.80 -4.41
CA ASN A 90 -1.29 -10.72 -4.71
C ASN A 90 -1.01 -11.39 -6.09
N PRO A 91 -0.96 -12.74 -6.18
CA PRO A 91 -0.73 -13.44 -7.45
C PRO A 91 -1.68 -13.05 -8.57
N GLU A 92 -2.90 -12.59 -8.27
CA GLU A 92 -3.86 -12.08 -9.27
C GLU A 92 -3.33 -10.88 -10.06
N ILE A 93 -2.40 -10.11 -9.49
CA ILE A 93 -1.74 -9.02 -10.22
C ILE A 93 -0.90 -9.58 -11.38
N LEU A 94 -0.37 -10.80 -11.27
CA LEU A 94 0.47 -11.40 -12.31
C LEU A 94 -0.34 -11.98 -13.48
N THR A 95 -1.64 -12.18 -13.26
CA THR A 95 -2.60 -12.65 -14.26
C THR A 95 -3.55 -11.54 -14.73
N ALA A 96 -3.50 -10.35 -14.12
CA ALA A 96 -4.24 -9.19 -14.57
C ALA A 96 -3.71 -8.77 -15.96
N GLY A 97 -4.51 -9.02 -16.99
CA GLY A 97 -4.31 -8.60 -18.37
C GLY A 97 -5.63 -8.11 -18.92
#